data_AF-A0A661L214-F1
#
_entry.id   AF-A0A661L214-F1
#
_cell.length_a   1.000
_cell.length_b   1.000
_cell.length_c   1.000
_cell.angle_alpha   90.00
_cell.angle_beta   90.00
_cell.angle_gamma   90.00
#
_symmetry.space_group_name_H-M   'P 1'
#
loop_
_entity.id
_entity.type
_entity.pdbx_description
1 polymer ?
#
loop_
_entity_poly.entity_id
_entity_poly.type
_entity_poly.pdbx_seq_one_letter_code
_entity_poly.pdbx_strand_id
1 'polypeptide(L)' 'LYKELEDIYGGMWDCEPDPVKHAQKMIAHIDKKRKALGIDKARERVLFDMAARREIEAA' A
#
# COMPACT_ATOMS: atom_id res chain seq x y z
N LEU A 1 -3.49 21.39 6.03
CA LEU A 1 -2.11 21.28 6.54
C LEU A 1 -1.38 20.05 6.01
N TYR A 2 -1.98 18.85 6.02
CA TYR A 2 -1.21 17.62 5.76
C TYR A 2 -1.30 17.03 4.33
N LYS A 3 -2.23 17.49 3.48
CA LYS A 3 -2.45 16.91 2.14
C LYS A 3 -1.23 17.04 1.21
N GLU A 4 -0.53 18.17 1.26
CA GLU A 4 0.65 18.42 0.42
C GLU A 4 1.86 17.55 0.82
N LEU A 5 1.90 17.06 2.06
CA LEU A 5 2.98 16.17 2.52
C LEU A 5 2.88 14.78 1.90
N GLU A 6 1.67 14.32 1.54
CA GLU A 6 1.50 13.02 0.87
C GLU A 6 2.17 13.02 -0.51
N ASP A 7 2.09 14.13 -1.24
CA ASP A 7 2.66 14.23 -2.59
C ASP A 7 4.20 14.37 -2.55
N ILE A 8 4.74 15.03 -1.51
CA ILE A 8 6.19 15.25 -1.39
C ILE A 8 6.90 14.03 -0.78
N TYR A 9 6.32 13.39 0.24
CA TYR A 9 6.98 12.35 1.03
C TYR A 9 6.32 10.96 0.96
N GLY A 10 5.18 10.83 0.26
CA GLY A 10 4.42 9.56 0.19
C GLY A 10 3.62 9.21 1.44
N GLY A 11 3.56 10.14 2.41
CA GLY A 11 2.85 9.98 3.68
C GLY A 11 2.40 11.31 4.26
N MET A 12 1.25 11.30 4.93
CA MET A 12 0.73 12.46 5.65
C MET A 12 0.22 12.05 7.03
N TRP A 13 0.25 13.00 7.97
CA TRP A 13 -0.38 12.85 9.28
C TRP A 13 -1.86 13.18 9.16
N ASP A 14 -2.72 12.40 9.82
CA ASP A 14 -4.15 12.68 9.91
C ASP A 14 -4.54 12.81 11.38
N CYS A 15 -5.36 13.80 11.71
CA CYS A 15 -5.82 14.07 13.07
C CYS A 15 -7.35 14.06 13.05
N GLU A 16 -7.94 12.96 13.52
CA GLU A 16 -9.38 12.80 13.65
C GLU A 16 -9.69 12.45 15.12
N PRO A 17 -10.55 13.22 15.80
CA PRO A 17 -10.90 12.97 17.20
C PRO A 17 -11.77 11.74 17.41
N ASP A 18 -12.50 11.30 16.38
CA ASP A 18 -13.33 10.09 16.42
C ASP A 18 -12.51 8.86 15.97
N PRO A 19 -12.30 7.87 16.87
CA PRO A 19 -11.48 6.70 16.57
C PRO A 19 -12.06 5.82 15.46
N VAL A 20 -13.39 5.76 15.30
CA VAL A 20 -14.04 4.95 14.25
C VAL A 20 -13.80 5.59 12.88
N LYS A 21 -13.98 6.92 12.80
CA LYS A 21 -13.71 7.65 11.57
C LYS A 21 -12.22 7.62 11.22
N HIS A 22 -11.34 7.69 12.23
CA HIS A 22 -9.91 7.57 12.00
C HIS A 22 -9.53 6.21 11.39
N ALA A 23 -10.07 5.12 11.95
CA ALA A 23 -9.87 3.77 11.40
C ALA A 23 -10.37 3.66 9.95
N GLN A 24 -11.52 4.25 9.61
CA GLN A 24 -12.04 4.25 8.24
C GLN A 24 -11.11 5.01 7.27
N LYS A 25 -10.58 6.16 7.69
CA LYS A 25 -9.62 6.93 6.87
C LYS A 25 -8.31 6.17 6.65
N MET A 26 -7.81 5.48 7.68
CA MET A 26 -6.64 4.61 7.55
C MET A 26 -6.88 3.48 6.53
N ILE A 27 -8.02 2.80 6.61
CA ILE A 27 -8.39 1.73 5.66
C ILE A 27 -8.48 2.28 4.23
N ALA A 28 -9.13 3.42 4.04
CA ALA A 28 -9.23 4.07 2.73
C ALA A 28 -7.84 4.43 2.14
N HIS A 29 -6.90 4.86 2.97
CA HIS A 29 -5.53 5.15 2.55
C HIS A 29 -4.77 3.87 2.15
N ILE A 30 -4.94 2.79 2.92
CA ILE A 30 -4.37 1.48 2.60
C ILE A 30 -4.92 0.97 1.27
N ASP A 31 -6.22 1.07 1.03
CA ASP A 31 -6.83 0.58 -0.21
C ASP A 31 -6.43 1.41 -1.43
N LYS A 32 -6.29 2.74 -1.27
CA LYS A 32 -5.68 3.61 -2.31
C LYS A 32 -4.27 3.13 -2.68
N LYS A 33 -3.44 2.82 -1.68
CA LYS A 33 -2.06 2.32 -1.90
C LYS A 33 -2.05 0.91 -2.50
N ARG A 34 -2.93 0.00 -2.05
CA ARG A 34 -3.07 -1.34 -2.63
C ARG A 34 -3.42 -1.29 -4.11
N LYS A 35 -4.35 -0.41 -4.49
CA LYS A 35 -4.74 -0.19 -5.88
C LYS A 35 -3.60 0.39 -6.70
N ALA A 36 -2.85 1.36 -6.17
CA ALA A 36 -1.69 1.94 -6.84
C ALA A 36 -0.57 0.91 -7.09
N LEU A 37 -0.42 -0.06 -6.18
CA LEU A 37 0.57 -1.14 -6.27
C LEU A 37 0.07 -2.37 -7.03
N GLY A 38 -1.19 -2.41 -7.47
CA GLY A 38 -1.80 -3.55 -8.16
C GLY A 38 -1.96 -4.81 -7.30
N ILE A 39 -1.97 -4.66 -5.97
CA ILE A 39 -2.17 -5.75 -4.99
C ILE A 39 -3.59 -5.73 -4.41
N ASP A 40 -4.52 -5.04 -5.06
CA ASP A 40 -5.95 -5.02 -4.71
C ASP A 40 -6.62 -6.38 -4.96
N LYS A 41 -6.03 -7.21 -5.82
CA LYS A 41 -6.50 -8.56 -6.13
C LYS A 41 -5.67 -9.61 -5.40
N ALA A 42 -6.34 -10.64 -4.89
CA ALA A 42 -5.67 -11.81 -4.36
C ALA A 42 -4.87 -12.48 -5.49
N ARG A 43 -3.53 -12.31 -5.47
CA ARG A 43 -2.61 -13.05 -6.33
C ARG A 43 -2.42 -14.44 -5.74
N GLU A 44 -2.30 -15.45 -6.59
CA GLU A 44 -1.92 -16.79 -6.12
C GLU A 44 -0.59 -16.71 -5.38
N ARG A 45 -0.55 -17.29 -4.18
CA ARG A 45 0.66 -17.36 -3.37
C ARG A 45 1.56 -18.41 -4.00
N VAL A 46 2.51 -17.98 -4.82
CA VAL A 46 3.52 -18.85 -5.43
C VAL A 46 4.72 -18.93 -4.50
N LEU A 47 5.12 -20.15 -4.13
CA LEU A 47 6.37 -20.40 -3.43
C LEU A 47 7.50 -20.32 -4.46
N PHE A 48 8.30 -19.25 -4.42
CA PHE A 48 9.46 -19.12 -5.30
C PHE A 48 10.67 -19.81 -4.67
N ASP A 49 11.27 -20.76 -5.39
CA ASP A 49 12.56 -21.33 -5.03
C ASP A 49 13.73 -20.44 -5.52
N MET A 50 14.97 -20.83 -5.18
CA MET A 50 16.17 -20.08 -5.55
C MET A 50 16.44 -20.06 -7.05
N ALA A 51 15.94 -21.03 -7.82
CA ALA A 51 16.10 -21.09 -9.26
C ALA A 51 15.13 -20.11 -9.95
N ALA A 52 13.85 -20.16 -9.58
CA ALA A 52 12.82 -19.26 -10.09
C ALA A 52 13.12 -17.79 -9.79
N ARG A 53 13.83 -17.49 -8.69
CA ARG A 53 14.25 -16.12 -8.35
C ARG A 53 15.35 -15.57 -9.25
N ARG A 54 16.26 -16.43 -9.75
CA ARG A 54 17.32 -16.03 -10.69
C ARG A 54 16.79 -15.75 -12.10
N GLU A 55 15.77 -16.48 -12.53
CA GLU A 55 15.15 -16.28 -13.85
C GLU A 55 14.42 -14.94 -13.95
N ILE A 56 13.85 -14.44 -12.84
CA ILE A 56 13.17 -13.14 -12.79
C ILE A 56 14.14 -11.96 -12.93
N GLU A 57 15.37 -12.06 -12.40
CA GLU A 57 16.38 -11.00 -12.51
C GLU A 57 17.04 -10.92 -13.89
N ALA A 58 16.90 -11.98 -14.70
CA ALA A 58 17.50 -12.07 -16.04
C ALA A 58 16.58 -11.56 -17.17
N ALA A 59 15.32 -11.22 -16.87
CA ALA A 59 14.31 -10.71 -17.81
C ALA A 59 14.15 -9.19 -17.71
#